data_AF-A0A4D9CQ16-F1
#
_entry.id   AF-A0A4D9CQ16-F1
#
_cell.length_a   1.000
_cell.length_b   1.000
_cell.length_c   1.000
_cell.angle_alpha   90.00
_cell.angle_beta   90.00
_cell.angle_gamma   90.00
#
_symmetry.space_group_name_H-M   'P 1'
#
loop_
_entity.id
_entity.type
_entity.pdbx_description
1 polymer ?
#
loop_
_entity_poly.entity_id
_entity_poly.type
_entity_poly.pdbx_seq_one_letter_code
_entity_poly.pdbx_strand_id
1 'polypeptide(L)'
;MDPRYPQEGGGPPSGYPPPPPSGLPPTGFPPTNTMGGFTDVPLINAWFKEHCPSTAPVKVRVSYQKLLKCWVFNQLKSRPPKSQTKKSLFRSLKATKFFQATELDWVEVGLQVCRQGYNMLNLLIHRKNLNYLHLDYNFNLKPTKTLTTKERKKSRFGNAFHLTREILRLTKLIVDSHIQYRLGNVDAFQLADGLQYTFAHVGQLTGMYRYKYRLMRQIRMCKDLKHVIYHRFKTGPVGKGPGCGFWAPGWRVWLYFLRGIVPLLERWLGNLLARQFEGRHSGGAAKTVTKQRAESHFDLELRAAVVADILDMMPEGVRQKQ
;
A
#
# COMPACT_ATOMS: atom_id res chain seq x y z
N MET A 1 -92.38 -1.18 -30.20
CA MET A 1 -92.83 -0.41 -29.03
C MET A 1 -91.60 -0.14 -28.18
N ASP A 2 -91.18 1.12 -28.19
CA ASP A 2 -90.27 1.82 -27.28
C ASP A 2 -90.75 1.72 -25.80
N PRO A 3 -90.10 2.29 -24.75
CA PRO A 3 -88.73 2.80 -24.57
C PRO A 3 -88.12 2.52 -23.14
N ARG A 4 -86.94 3.11 -22.88
CA ARG A 4 -86.40 3.66 -21.59
C ARG A 4 -85.36 2.87 -20.77
N TYR A 5 -84.17 3.48 -20.73
CA TYR A 5 -83.15 3.46 -19.67
C TYR A 5 -83.73 3.79 -18.27
N PRO A 6 -82.98 3.45 -17.20
CA PRO A 6 -82.25 4.51 -16.50
C PRO A 6 -80.77 4.21 -16.24
N GLN A 7 -80.01 5.29 -16.12
CA GLN A 7 -78.59 5.41 -15.79
C GLN A 7 -78.30 5.25 -14.28
N GLU A 8 -77.01 4.96 -14.02
CA GLU A 8 -76.18 5.34 -12.86
C GLU A 8 -76.26 4.58 -11.52
N GLY A 9 -75.07 4.14 -11.04
CA GLY A 9 -74.80 3.98 -9.61
C GLY A 9 -73.74 2.94 -9.22
N GLY A 10 -72.47 3.34 -9.09
CA GLY A 10 -71.54 2.72 -8.12
C GLY A 10 -70.33 1.95 -8.66
N GLY A 11 -69.43 2.61 -9.39
CA GLY A 11 -68.05 2.12 -9.50
C GLY A 11 -67.33 2.25 -8.16
N PRO A 12 -66.51 1.27 -7.72
CA PRO A 12 -65.76 1.37 -6.48
C PRO A 12 -64.71 2.50 -6.58
N PRO A 13 -64.43 3.21 -5.47
CA PRO A 13 -63.58 4.39 -5.50
C PRO A 13 -62.14 4.02 -5.89
N SER A 14 -61.61 4.73 -6.90
CA SER A 14 -60.19 4.80 -7.20
C SER A 14 -59.44 5.30 -5.97
N GLY A 15 -58.64 4.45 -5.34
CA GLY A 15 -58.07 4.74 -4.01
C GLY A 15 -56.57 4.52 -3.86
N TYR A 16 -55.99 3.42 -4.33
CA TYR A 16 -54.53 3.20 -4.28
C TYR A 16 -54.08 2.23 -5.39
N PRO A 17 -52.96 2.53 -6.10
CA PRO A 17 -52.44 1.68 -7.16
C PRO A 17 -51.79 0.40 -6.58
N PRO A 18 -51.73 -0.71 -7.34
CA PRO A 18 -50.83 -1.81 -7.02
C PRO A 18 -49.39 -1.30 -6.97
N PRO A 19 -48.51 -1.86 -6.10
CA PRO A 19 -47.10 -1.49 -6.10
C PRO A 19 -46.49 -1.72 -7.50
N PRO A 20 -45.72 -0.76 -8.03
CA PRO A 20 -45.30 -0.80 -9.43
C PRO A 20 -44.33 -1.97 -9.72
N PRO A 21 -44.37 -2.53 -10.94
CA PRO A 21 -43.47 -3.59 -11.37
C PRO A 21 -42.04 -3.05 -11.48
N SER A 22 -41.10 -3.62 -10.70
CA SER A 22 -39.64 -3.57 -10.87
C SER A 22 -39.01 -2.30 -11.48
N GLY A 23 -39.49 -1.10 -11.11
CA GLY A 23 -39.07 0.16 -11.76
C GLY A 23 -38.95 1.37 -10.84
N LEU A 24 -39.35 1.26 -9.56
CA LEU A 24 -39.00 2.26 -8.55
C LEU A 24 -37.69 1.84 -7.85
N PRO A 25 -36.67 2.71 -7.76
CA PRO A 25 -35.52 2.42 -6.92
C PRO A 25 -36.03 2.23 -5.49
N PRO A 26 -35.74 1.09 -4.83
CA PRO A 26 -36.26 0.84 -3.49
C PRO A 26 -35.81 1.95 -2.55
N THR A 27 -36.79 2.73 -2.05
CA THR A 27 -36.58 3.77 -1.04
C THR A 27 -35.98 3.12 0.20
N GLY A 28 -34.70 3.35 0.44
CA GLY A 28 -33.95 2.73 1.54
C GLY A 28 -32.59 2.17 1.16
N PHE A 29 -32.24 2.07 -0.13
CA PHE A 29 -30.89 1.70 -0.54
C PHE A 29 -29.95 2.91 -0.60
N PRO A 30 -28.68 2.77 -0.18
CA PRO A 30 -27.69 3.83 -0.33
C PRO A 30 -27.54 4.18 -1.82
N PRO A 31 -27.33 5.46 -2.17
CA PRO A 31 -27.34 5.91 -3.56
C PRO A 31 -26.27 5.18 -4.39
N THR A 32 -26.71 4.51 -5.46
CA THR A 32 -25.87 3.80 -6.43
C THR A 32 -25.36 4.69 -7.58
N ASN A 33 -25.69 5.99 -7.57
CA ASN A 33 -25.75 6.79 -8.80
C ASN A 33 -24.51 7.64 -9.13
N THR A 34 -23.32 7.29 -8.65
CA THR A 34 -22.08 7.89 -9.14
C THR A 34 -21.04 6.82 -9.43
N MET A 35 -20.47 6.83 -10.65
CA MET A 35 -19.35 5.96 -11.01
C MET A 35 -18.11 6.37 -10.21
N GLY A 36 -17.91 5.73 -9.05
CA GLY A 36 -16.70 5.83 -8.25
C GLY A 36 -15.61 4.87 -8.77
N GLY A 37 -14.34 5.18 -8.51
CA GLY A 37 -13.27 4.21 -8.76
C GLY A 37 -13.51 2.93 -7.95
N PHE A 38 -13.18 1.76 -8.50
CA PHE A 38 -13.40 0.47 -7.83
C PHE A 38 -12.69 0.38 -6.45
N THR A 39 -11.63 1.18 -6.24
CA THR A 39 -10.97 1.33 -4.94
C THR A 39 -11.79 2.09 -3.90
N ASP A 40 -12.73 2.94 -4.31
CA ASP A 40 -13.43 3.86 -3.43
C ASP A 40 -14.72 3.26 -2.86
N VAL A 41 -15.23 2.18 -3.45
CA VAL A 41 -16.41 1.45 -2.98
C VAL A 41 -16.04 0.51 -1.83
N PRO A 42 -16.54 0.72 -0.60
CA PRO A 42 -16.21 -0.15 0.51
C PRO A 42 -17.30 -1.17 0.81
N LEU A 43 -17.15 -2.37 0.24
CA LEU A 43 -18.14 -3.44 0.30
C LEU A 43 -18.56 -3.86 1.72
N ILE A 44 -17.65 -3.81 2.69
CA ILE A 44 -17.89 -4.32 4.05
C ILE A 44 -17.98 -3.24 5.13
N ASN A 45 -18.00 -1.96 4.74
CA ASN A 45 -18.05 -0.87 5.72
C ASN A 45 -19.33 -0.87 6.54
N ALA A 46 -20.47 -1.23 5.95
CA ALA A 46 -21.74 -1.31 6.68
C ALA A 46 -21.64 -2.34 7.82
N TRP A 47 -21.01 -3.49 7.56
CA TRP A 47 -20.99 -4.61 8.49
C TRP A 47 -20.34 -4.28 9.83
N PHE A 48 -19.22 -3.54 9.85
CA PHE A 48 -18.53 -3.20 11.09
C PHE A 48 -18.97 -1.87 11.70
N LYS A 49 -19.85 -1.12 11.02
CA LYS A 49 -20.53 0.06 11.58
C LYS A 49 -21.75 -0.34 12.40
N GLU A 50 -22.38 -1.46 12.05
CA GLU A 50 -23.41 -2.10 12.86
C GLU A 50 -22.82 -2.77 14.10
N HIS A 51 -23.65 -2.99 15.12
CA HIS A 51 -23.23 -3.70 16.32
C HIS A 51 -22.88 -5.17 15.99
N CYS A 52 -21.78 -5.66 16.55
CA CYS A 52 -21.40 -7.06 16.37
C CYS A 52 -22.38 -7.96 17.14
N PRO A 53 -22.84 -9.10 16.58
CA PRO A 53 -23.66 -10.06 17.33
C PRO A 53 -22.96 -10.50 18.62
N SER A 54 -23.69 -10.55 19.73
CA SER A 54 -23.13 -10.93 21.05
C SER A 54 -22.59 -12.37 21.08
N THR A 55 -23.16 -13.25 20.26
CA THR A 55 -22.74 -14.65 20.08
C THR A 55 -21.40 -14.80 19.35
N ALA A 56 -20.91 -13.74 18.70
CA ALA A 56 -19.65 -13.79 17.96
C ALA A 56 -18.45 -13.97 18.91
N PRO A 57 -17.44 -14.78 18.54
CA PRO A 57 -16.25 -14.98 19.36
C PRO A 57 -15.47 -13.68 19.65
N VAL A 58 -14.74 -13.63 20.78
CA VAL A 58 -13.94 -12.46 21.21
C VAL A 58 -13.07 -11.90 20.09
N LYS A 59 -12.40 -12.77 19.32
CA LYS A 59 -11.53 -12.36 18.20
C LYS A 59 -12.26 -11.50 17.15
N VAL A 60 -13.53 -11.79 16.89
CA VAL A 60 -14.35 -11.07 15.89
C VAL A 60 -14.81 -9.74 16.48
N ARG A 61 -15.29 -9.74 17.73
CA ARG A 61 -15.71 -8.52 18.44
C ARG A 61 -14.59 -7.48 18.52
N VAL A 62 -13.37 -7.91 18.85
CA VAL A 62 -12.18 -7.03 18.86
C VAL A 62 -11.87 -6.49 17.46
N SER A 63 -12.04 -7.30 16.42
CA SER A 63 -11.82 -6.85 15.03
C SER A 63 -12.86 -5.80 14.59
N TYR A 64 -14.14 -5.96 14.95
CA TYR A 64 -15.16 -4.93 14.76
C TYR A 64 -14.75 -3.60 15.41
N GLN A 65 -14.36 -3.64 16.69
CA GLN A 65 -13.93 -2.45 17.44
C GLN A 65 -12.72 -1.76 16.76
N LYS A 66 -11.72 -2.53 16.32
CA LYS A 66 -10.52 -1.98 15.65
C LYS A 66 -10.83 -1.36 14.30
N LEU A 67 -11.70 -1.98 13.50
CA LEU A 67 -12.13 -1.45 12.21
C LEU A 67 -12.93 -0.16 12.41
N LEU A 68 -13.86 -0.14 13.36
CA LEU A 68 -14.61 1.05 13.73
C LEU A 68 -13.69 2.18 14.21
N LYS A 69 -12.71 1.87 15.07
CA LYS A 69 -11.67 2.84 15.50
C LYS A 69 -10.91 3.43 14.31
N CYS A 70 -10.52 2.60 13.34
CA CYS A 70 -9.84 3.09 12.14
C CYS A 70 -10.75 4.00 11.29
N TRP A 71 -12.02 3.64 11.17
CA TRP A 71 -13.00 4.44 10.45
C TRP A 71 -13.22 5.81 11.11
N VAL A 72 -13.51 5.83 12.43
CA VAL A 72 -13.68 7.08 13.21
C VAL A 72 -12.43 7.95 13.10
N PHE A 73 -11.24 7.37 13.26
CA PHE A 73 -9.98 8.11 13.12
C PHE A 73 -9.81 8.75 11.74
N ASN A 74 -10.22 8.06 10.67
CA ASN A 74 -10.16 8.60 9.31
C ASN A 74 -11.17 9.74 9.12
N GLN A 75 -12.36 9.66 9.72
CA GLN A 75 -13.35 10.74 9.69
C GLN A 75 -12.85 11.98 10.46
N LEU A 76 -12.34 11.78 11.68
CA LEU A 76 -11.81 12.86 12.53
C LEU A 76 -10.63 13.61 11.91
N LYS A 77 -9.78 12.90 11.15
CA LYS A 77 -8.62 13.49 10.47
C LYS A 77 -8.88 13.86 9.02
N SER A 78 -10.12 13.72 8.55
CA SER A 78 -10.51 14.14 7.22
C SER A 78 -10.37 15.67 7.15
N ARG A 79 -9.68 16.13 6.11
CA ARG A 79 -9.56 17.55 5.78
C ARG A 79 -9.96 17.72 4.32
N PRO A 80 -10.62 18.82 3.95
CA PRO A 80 -10.91 19.09 2.55
C PRO A 80 -9.59 19.05 1.75
N PRO A 81 -9.58 18.41 0.57
CA PRO A 81 -8.38 18.34 -0.25
C PRO A 81 -7.93 19.77 -0.59
N LYS A 82 -6.66 20.07 -0.35
CA LYS A 82 -6.09 21.37 -0.74
C LYS A 82 -6.16 21.49 -2.26
N SER A 83 -6.53 22.67 -2.75
CA SER A 83 -6.39 22.97 -4.18
C SER A 83 -4.93 22.84 -4.56
N GLN A 84 -4.67 22.09 -5.63
CA GLN A 84 -3.32 21.80 -6.15
C GLN A 84 -3.41 21.79 -7.67
N THR A 85 -2.28 22.08 -8.33
CA THR A 85 -2.19 21.96 -9.78
C THR A 85 -2.31 20.49 -10.20
N LYS A 86 -3.20 20.21 -11.15
CA LYS A 86 -3.40 18.85 -11.67
C LYS A 86 -2.18 18.45 -12.51
N LYS A 87 -1.32 17.59 -11.97
CA LYS A 87 -0.18 17.01 -12.69
C LYS A 87 -0.50 15.56 -13.05
N SER A 88 -0.39 15.21 -14.33
CA SER A 88 -0.60 13.85 -14.82
C SER A 88 0.70 13.28 -15.36
N LEU A 89 1.36 12.43 -14.56
CA LEU A 89 2.65 11.84 -14.90
C LEU A 89 2.59 11.07 -16.23
N PHE A 90 1.58 10.20 -16.40
CA PHE A 90 1.46 9.39 -17.62
C PHE A 90 1.17 10.22 -18.87
N ARG A 91 0.43 11.33 -18.75
CA ARG A 91 0.25 12.26 -19.89
C ARG A 91 1.57 12.92 -20.26
N SER A 92 2.36 13.35 -19.27
CA SER A 92 3.69 13.92 -19.52
C SER A 92 4.66 12.89 -20.12
N LEU A 93 4.65 11.64 -19.66
CA LEU A 93 5.50 10.58 -20.21
C LEU A 93 5.12 10.24 -21.66
N LYS A 94 3.82 10.08 -21.94
CA LYS A 94 3.30 9.77 -23.29
C LYS A 94 3.61 10.87 -24.31
N ALA A 95 3.77 12.12 -23.87
CA ALA A 95 4.14 13.22 -24.76
C ALA A 95 5.61 13.16 -25.23
N THR A 96 6.45 12.32 -24.63
CA THR A 96 7.85 12.15 -25.03
C THR A 96 8.01 11.02 -26.04
N LYS A 97 9.06 11.09 -26.88
CA LYS A 97 9.37 10.05 -27.88
C LYS A 97 9.72 8.67 -27.28
N PHE A 98 10.05 8.61 -25.99
CA PHE A 98 10.53 7.40 -25.32
C PHE A 98 9.40 6.45 -24.89
N PHE A 99 8.14 6.91 -24.88
CA PHE A 99 7.00 6.12 -24.43
C PHE A 99 5.97 5.97 -25.55
N GLN A 100 5.59 4.72 -25.82
CA GLN A 100 4.52 4.36 -26.75
C GLN A 100 3.33 3.77 -25.99
N ALA A 101 2.15 3.76 -26.61
CA ALA A 101 0.94 3.19 -26.04
C ALA A 101 0.47 2.00 -26.88
N THR A 102 0.06 0.92 -26.21
CA THR A 102 -0.49 -0.29 -26.81
C THR A 102 -1.52 -0.90 -25.85
N GLU A 103 -2.30 -1.86 -26.34
CA GLU A 103 -3.25 -2.64 -25.55
C GLU A 103 -2.74 -4.08 -25.43
N LEU A 104 -2.72 -4.61 -24.20
CA LEU A 104 -2.13 -5.92 -23.87
C LEU A 104 -2.97 -6.61 -22.79
N ASP A 105 -2.85 -7.94 -22.69
CA ASP A 105 -3.46 -8.71 -21.62
C ASP A 105 -2.85 -8.33 -20.25
N TRP A 106 -3.67 -8.27 -19.21
CA TRP A 106 -3.24 -7.93 -17.86
C TRP A 106 -2.16 -8.89 -17.33
N VAL A 107 -2.29 -10.19 -17.64
CA VAL A 107 -1.30 -11.20 -17.22
C VAL A 107 0.03 -11.00 -17.94
N GLU A 108 -0.01 -10.64 -19.22
CA GLU A 108 1.18 -10.31 -20.00
C GLU A 108 1.91 -9.10 -19.42
N VAL A 109 1.18 -8.01 -19.15
CA VAL A 109 1.76 -6.82 -18.50
C VAL A 109 2.31 -7.16 -17.11
N GLY A 110 1.61 -8.00 -16.34
CA GLY A 110 2.07 -8.46 -15.02
C GLY A 110 3.41 -9.20 -15.09
N LEU A 111 3.57 -10.09 -16.08
CA LEU A 111 4.83 -10.79 -16.35
C LEU A 111 5.94 -9.84 -16.75
N GLN A 112 5.65 -8.87 -17.63
CA GLN A 112 6.61 -7.85 -18.06
C GLN A 112 7.08 -7.02 -16.86
N VAL A 113 6.19 -6.57 -15.99
CA VAL A 113 6.53 -5.82 -14.77
C VAL A 113 7.41 -6.64 -13.83
N CYS A 114 7.10 -7.93 -13.63
CA CYS A 114 7.92 -8.81 -12.79
C CYS A 114 9.34 -8.99 -13.36
N ARG A 115 9.45 -9.20 -14.68
CA ARG A 115 10.73 -9.34 -15.39
C ARG A 115 11.55 -8.06 -15.34
N GLN A 116 10.92 -6.92 -15.61
CA GLN A 116 11.56 -5.60 -15.52
C GLN A 116 12.05 -5.33 -14.09
N GLY A 117 11.22 -5.60 -13.08
CA GLY A 117 11.57 -5.49 -11.67
C GLY A 117 12.78 -6.33 -11.28
N TYR A 118 12.80 -7.59 -11.70
CA TYR A 118 13.94 -8.49 -11.49
C TYR A 118 15.21 -7.94 -12.14
N ASN A 119 15.14 -7.57 -13.41
CA ASN A 119 16.28 -7.05 -14.17
C ASN A 119 16.83 -5.76 -13.54
N MET A 120 15.97 -4.81 -13.16
CA MET A 120 16.38 -3.54 -12.53
C MET A 120 17.14 -3.78 -11.23
N LEU A 121 16.65 -4.68 -10.36
CA LEU A 121 17.33 -5.00 -9.10
C LEU A 121 18.63 -5.76 -9.35
N ASN A 122 18.64 -6.69 -10.31
CA ASN A 122 19.83 -7.47 -10.63
C ASN A 122 20.94 -6.60 -11.25
N LEU A 123 20.58 -5.70 -12.17
CA LEU A 123 21.49 -4.71 -12.73
C LEU A 123 22.12 -3.84 -11.64
N LEU A 124 21.36 -3.46 -10.60
CA LEU A 124 21.92 -2.71 -9.48
C LEU A 124 22.90 -3.53 -8.63
N ILE A 125 22.65 -4.83 -8.44
CA ILE A 125 23.57 -5.75 -7.75
C ILE A 125 24.89 -5.85 -8.52
N HIS A 126 24.80 -6.09 -9.84
CA HIS A 126 25.96 -6.17 -10.72
C HIS A 126 26.70 -4.84 -10.83
N ARG A 127 25.99 -3.70 -10.94
CA ARG A 127 26.60 -2.35 -10.98
C ARG A 127 27.42 -2.03 -9.72
N LYS A 128 27.08 -2.64 -8.57
CA LYS A 128 27.84 -2.52 -7.32
C LYS A 128 28.97 -3.55 -7.18
N ASN A 129 29.20 -4.38 -8.20
CA ASN A 129 30.17 -5.47 -8.22
C ASN A 129 29.98 -6.42 -7.03
N LEU A 130 28.75 -6.94 -6.86
CA LEU A 130 28.36 -7.86 -5.79
C LEU A 130 28.08 -9.27 -6.33
N ASN A 131 29.08 -9.87 -7.01
CA ASN A 131 28.95 -11.17 -7.69
C ASN A 131 28.68 -12.36 -6.75
N TYR A 132 28.85 -12.15 -5.44
CA TYR A 132 28.60 -13.14 -4.38
C TYR A 132 27.16 -13.06 -3.82
N LEU A 133 26.30 -12.25 -4.43
CA LEU A 133 24.87 -12.20 -4.15
C LEU A 133 24.09 -12.66 -5.37
N HIS A 134 23.10 -13.52 -5.14
CA HIS A 134 22.16 -13.97 -6.14
C HIS A 134 20.74 -13.54 -5.76
N LEU A 135 20.07 -12.89 -6.71
CA LEU A 135 18.64 -12.61 -6.63
C LEU A 135 17.91 -13.72 -7.42
N ASP A 136 17.08 -14.50 -6.74
CA ASP A 136 16.23 -15.50 -7.41
C ASP A 136 14.97 -14.86 -8.01
N TYR A 137 14.27 -15.59 -8.87
CA TYR A 137 13.06 -15.10 -9.56
C TYR A 137 11.85 -14.87 -8.62
N ASN A 138 11.90 -15.39 -7.39
CA ASN A 138 10.94 -15.12 -6.31
C ASN A 138 11.42 -13.97 -5.40
N PHE A 139 12.39 -13.20 -5.89
CA PHE A 139 12.97 -12.04 -5.24
C PHE A 139 13.63 -12.35 -3.88
N ASN A 140 14.09 -13.57 -3.61
CA ASN A 140 14.99 -13.82 -2.47
C ASN A 140 16.41 -13.36 -2.83
N LEU A 141 17.03 -12.58 -1.95
CA LEU A 141 18.44 -12.24 -2.06
C LEU A 141 19.24 -13.20 -1.17
N LYS A 142 20.09 -14.02 -1.77
CA LYS A 142 20.89 -15.05 -1.07
C LYS A 142 22.39 -14.85 -1.37
N PRO A 143 23.29 -15.08 -0.40
CA PRO A 143 24.71 -15.16 -0.69
C PRO A 143 25.02 -16.49 -1.41
N THR A 144 25.90 -16.46 -2.41
CA THR A 144 26.33 -17.68 -3.12
C THR A 144 27.45 -18.44 -2.38
N LYS A 145 28.14 -17.75 -1.48
CA LYS A 145 29.20 -18.28 -0.61
C LYS A 145 29.16 -17.58 0.75
N THR A 146 29.85 -18.13 1.73
CA THR A 146 30.07 -17.44 3.01
C THR A 146 30.86 -16.14 2.78
N LEU A 147 30.29 -15.01 3.25
CA LEU A 147 30.85 -13.69 3.00
C LEU A 147 31.88 -13.27 4.06
N THR A 148 32.99 -12.71 3.61
CA THR A 148 33.94 -12.02 4.49
C THR A 148 33.31 -10.79 5.13
N THR A 149 33.93 -10.26 6.19
CA THR A 149 33.49 -9.02 6.85
C THR A 149 33.46 -7.83 5.89
N LYS A 150 34.43 -7.74 4.96
CA LYS A 150 34.51 -6.70 3.93
C LYS A 150 33.37 -6.81 2.92
N GLU A 151 33.12 -8.01 2.40
CA GLU A 151 32.00 -8.28 1.49
C GLU A 151 30.66 -7.98 2.15
N ARG A 152 30.44 -8.43 3.40
CA ARG A 152 29.22 -8.16 4.16
C ARG A 152 28.96 -6.68 4.39
N LYS A 153 30.00 -5.88 4.69
CA LYS A 153 29.88 -4.43 4.83
C LYS A 153 29.55 -3.76 3.50
N LYS A 154 30.18 -4.18 2.40
CA LYS A 154 29.96 -3.63 1.05
C LYS A 154 28.56 -3.94 0.49
N SER A 155 28.07 -5.14 0.77
CA SER A 155 26.82 -5.67 0.21
C SER A 155 25.55 -5.30 1.00
N ARG A 156 25.71 -4.62 2.14
CA ARG A 156 24.59 -4.19 2.98
C ARG A 156 23.71 -3.17 2.24
N PHE A 157 22.60 -3.64 1.72
CA PHE A 157 21.57 -2.80 1.13
C PHE A 157 20.70 -2.11 2.20
N GLY A 158 20.18 -0.94 1.85
CA GLY A 158 19.27 -0.17 2.72
C GLY A 158 17.80 -0.54 2.51
N ASN A 159 16.93 0.12 3.28
CA ASN A 159 15.48 -0.12 3.23
C ASN A 159 14.87 0.14 1.84
N ALA A 160 15.41 1.07 1.05
CA ALA A 160 14.91 1.38 -0.29
C ALA A 160 14.92 0.15 -1.21
N PHE A 161 16.07 -0.53 -1.28
CA PHE A 161 16.25 -1.72 -2.09
C PHE A 161 15.36 -2.87 -1.60
N HIS A 162 15.43 -3.15 -0.30
CA HIS A 162 14.71 -4.28 0.27
C HIS A 162 13.19 -4.11 0.28
N LEU A 163 12.68 -2.90 0.54
CA LEU A 163 11.24 -2.64 0.48
C LEU A 163 10.70 -2.77 -0.95
N THR A 164 11.46 -2.28 -1.94
CA THR A 164 11.12 -2.44 -3.37
C THR A 164 11.12 -3.92 -3.77
N ARG A 165 12.15 -4.68 -3.36
CA ARG A 165 12.24 -6.14 -3.58
C ARG A 165 11.02 -6.88 -3.02
N GLU A 166 10.59 -6.55 -1.80
CA GLU A 166 9.43 -7.19 -1.19
C GLU A 166 8.08 -6.78 -1.82
N ILE A 167 7.95 -5.56 -2.34
CA ILE A 167 6.78 -5.13 -3.14
C ILE A 167 6.72 -5.92 -4.45
N LEU A 168 7.86 -6.09 -5.12
CA LEU A 168 7.95 -6.90 -6.34
C LEU A 168 7.64 -8.37 -6.06
N ARG A 169 8.09 -8.92 -4.92
CA ARG A 169 7.67 -10.25 -4.47
C ARG A 169 6.15 -10.35 -4.34
N LEU A 170 5.50 -9.40 -3.65
CA LEU A 170 4.04 -9.43 -3.50
C LEU A 170 3.34 -9.40 -4.86
N THR A 171 3.83 -8.55 -5.77
CA THR A 171 3.30 -8.44 -7.14
C THR A 171 3.47 -9.76 -7.89
N LYS A 172 4.64 -10.39 -7.78
CA LYS A 172 4.95 -11.68 -8.39
C LYS A 172 4.01 -12.79 -7.90
N LEU A 173 3.75 -12.87 -6.59
CA LEU A 173 2.80 -13.85 -6.03
C LEU A 173 1.38 -13.70 -6.60
N ILE A 174 0.92 -12.46 -6.76
CA ILE A 174 -0.40 -12.17 -7.34
C ILE A 174 -0.42 -12.58 -8.82
N VAL A 175 0.57 -12.15 -9.60
CA VAL A 175 0.67 -12.47 -11.04
C VAL A 175 0.79 -13.98 -11.26
N ASP A 176 1.61 -14.68 -10.48
CA ASP A 176 1.76 -16.14 -10.56
C ASP A 176 0.44 -16.87 -10.27
N SER A 177 -0.36 -16.37 -9.32
CA SER A 177 -1.68 -16.94 -9.05
C SER A 177 -2.59 -16.86 -10.29
N HIS A 178 -2.58 -15.72 -10.98
CA HIS A 178 -3.31 -15.56 -12.24
C HIS A 178 -2.74 -16.42 -13.37
N ILE A 179 -1.43 -16.61 -13.45
CA ILE A 179 -0.80 -17.50 -14.44
C ILE A 179 -1.25 -18.94 -14.22
N GLN A 180 -1.23 -19.44 -12.99
CA GLN A 180 -1.67 -20.81 -12.68
C GLN A 180 -3.14 -21.04 -13.06
N TYR A 181 -4.00 -20.04 -12.85
CA TYR A 181 -5.38 -20.06 -13.33
C TYR A 181 -5.46 -20.11 -14.87
N ARG A 182 -4.70 -19.26 -15.57
CA ARG A 182 -4.72 -19.20 -17.05
C ARG A 182 -4.11 -20.44 -17.72
N LEU A 183 -3.20 -21.13 -17.05
CA LEU A 183 -2.65 -22.42 -17.48
C LEU A 183 -3.62 -23.59 -17.25
N GLY A 184 -4.74 -23.38 -16.56
CA GLY A 184 -5.71 -24.43 -16.24
C GLY A 184 -5.29 -25.33 -15.07
N ASN A 185 -4.23 -24.99 -14.35
CA ASN A 185 -3.74 -25.78 -13.20
C ASN A 185 -4.60 -25.56 -11.94
N VAL A 186 -5.35 -24.45 -11.89
CA VAL A 186 -6.11 -23.99 -10.72
C VAL A 186 -7.46 -23.45 -11.20
N ASP A 187 -8.53 -23.72 -10.46
CA ASP A 187 -9.86 -23.22 -10.79
C ASP A 187 -10.07 -21.74 -10.40
N ALA A 188 -11.19 -21.15 -10.83
CA ALA A 188 -11.49 -19.75 -10.52
C ALA A 188 -11.71 -19.47 -9.03
N PHE A 189 -12.24 -20.44 -8.28
CA PHE A 189 -12.55 -20.29 -6.84
C PHE A 189 -11.29 -20.36 -5.99
N GLN A 190 -10.37 -21.25 -6.34
CA GLN A 190 -9.03 -21.41 -5.78
C GLN A 190 -8.17 -20.18 -6.11
N LEU A 191 -8.28 -19.60 -7.32
CA LEU A 191 -7.66 -18.31 -7.61
C LEU A 191 -8.17 -17.23 -6.64
N ALA A 192 -9.49 -17.12 -6.48
CA ALA A 192 -10.08 -16.12 -5.59
C ALA A 192 -9.67 -16.32 -4.12
N ASP A 193 -9.66 -17.57 -3.64
CA ASP A 193 -9.18 -17.93 -2.29
C ASP A 193 -7.67 -17.67 -2.13
N GLY A 194 -6.87 -17.96 -3.17
CA GLY A 194 -5.44 -17.68 -3.21
C GLY A 194 -5.12 -16.19 -3.15
N LEU A 195 -5.89 -15.35 -3.85
CA LEU A 195 -5.80 -13.89 -3.75
C LEU A 195 -6.20 -13.41 -2.35
N GLN A 196 -7.29 -13.94 -1.78
CA GLN A 196 -7.70 -13.60 -0.42
C GLN A 196 -6.60 -13.96 0.58
N TYR A 197 -6.05 -15.17 0.46
CA TYR A 197 -4.97 -15.63 1.32
C TYR A 197 -3.75 -14.73 1.20
N THR A 198 -3.36 -14.37 -0.02
CA THR A 198 -2.22 -13.50 -0.31
C THR A 198 -2.37 -12.15 0.37
N PHE A 199 -3.50 -11.45 0.19
CA PHE A 199 -3.72 -10.14 0.81
C PHE A 199 -3.91 -10.21 2.33
N ALA A 200 -4.43 -11.31 2.87
CA ALA A 200 -4.56 -11.49 4.31
C ALA A 200 -3.24 -11.85 5.03
N HIS A 201 -2.28 -12.45 4.29
CA HIS A 201 -1.03 -12.99 4.85
C HIS A 201 0.24 -12.39 4.24
N VAL A 202 0.19 -11.16 3.72
CA VAL A 202 1.38 -10.44 3.21
C VAL A 202 2.53 -10.42 4.22
N GLY A 203 2.25 -10.30 5.52
CA GLY A 203 3.29 -10.34 6.56
C GLY A 203 4.01 -11.68 6.74
N GLN A 204 3.43 -12.77 6.24
CA GLN A 204 4.02 -14.11 6.27
C GLN A 204 4.67 -14.46 4.93
N LEU A 205 4.00 -14.14 3.82
CA LEU A 205 4.46 -14.40 2.45
C LEU A 205 5.60 -13.47 2.02
N THR A 206 5.67 -12.28 2.62
CA THR A 206 6.71 -11.27 2.38
C THR A 206 7.39 -10.86 3.67
N GLY A 207 8.50 -10.15 3.55
CA GLY A 207 9.26 -9.55 4.65
C GLY A 207 9.10 -8.04 4.77
N MET A 208 8.10 -7.41 4.14
CA MET A 208 7.98 -5.94 4.04
C MET A 208 8.06 -5.21 5.39
N TYR A 209 7.49 -5.80 6.44
CA TYR A 209 7.45 -5.22 7.79
C TYR A 209 8.85 -5.02 8.40
N ARG A 210 9.85 -5.80 7.98
CA ARG A 210 11.25 -5.69 8.45
C ARG A 210 11.91 -4.40 7.96
N TYR A 211 11.53 -3.93 6.77
CA TYR A 211 12.11 -2.75 6.12
C TYR A 211 11.25 -1.50 6.29
N LYS A 212 9.98 -1.66 6.70
CA LYS A 212 9.12 -0.56 7.15
C LYS A 212 8.06 -1.06 8.14
N TYR A 213 8.36 -0.97 9.43
CA TYR A 213 7.51 -1.51 10.50
C TYR A 213 6.10 -0.90 10.59
N ARG A 214 5.91 0.36 10.15
CA ARG A 214 4.60 1.02 10.13
C ARG A 214 3.55 0.24 9.30
N LEU A 215 4.00 -0.61 8.36
CA LEU A 215 3.16 -1.53 7.58
C LEU A 215 2.39 -2.54 8.44
N MET A 216 2.80 -2.77 9.70
CA MET A 216 2.03 -3.57 10.65
C MET A 216 0.60 -3.04 10.85
N ARG A 217 0.34 -1.75 10.58
CA ARG A 217 -1.03 -1.21 10.56
C ARG A 217 -1.90 -1.92 9.51
N GLN A 218 -1.39 -2.09 8.29
CA GLN A 218 -2.10 -2.78 7.20
C GLN A 218 -2.24 -4.26 7.46
N ILE A 219 -1.19 -4.94 7.95
CA ILE A 219 -1.25 -6.37 8.28
C ILE A 219 -2.34 -6.63 9.32
N ARG A 220 -2.38 -5.83 10.40
CA ARG A 220 -3.42 -5.97 11.43
C ARG A 220 -4.82 -5.71 10.87
N MET A 221 -4.97 -4.67 10.05
CA MET A 221 -6.24 -4.38 9.39
C MET A 221 -6.71 -5.54 8.51
N CYS A 222 -5.83 -6.14 7.71
CA CYS A 222 -6.20 -7.30 6.88
C CYS A 222 -6.60 -8.52 7.72
N LYS A 223 -5.95 -8.74 8.87
CA LYS A 223 -6.38 -9.78 9.83
C LYS A 223 -7.76 -9.49 10.39
N ASP A 224 -8.04 -8.24 10.76
CA ASP A 224 -9.35 -7.83 11.26
C ASP A 224 -10.45 -7.99 10.19
N LEU A 225 -10.18 -7.57 8.94
CA LEU A 225 -11.09 -7.79 7.80
C LEU A 225 -11.34 -9.29 7.59
N LYS A 226 -10.29 -10.13 7.63
CA LYS A 226 -10.41 -11.59 7.52
C LYS A 226 -11.35 -12.16 8.59
N HIS A 227 -11.24 -11.72 9.84
CA HIS A 227 -12.10 -12.20 10.92
C HIS A 227 -13.57 -11.88 10.67
N VAL A 228 -13.88 -10.65 10.26
CA VAL A 228 -15.26 -10.22 9.96
C VAL A 228 -15.83 -10.98 8.76
N ILE A 229 -15.07 -11.05 7.67
CA ILE A 229 -15.48 -11.74 6.43
C ILE A 229 -15.73 -13.23 6.74
N TYR A 230 -14.80 -13.90 7.42
CA TYR A 230 -14.91 -15.33 7.66
C TYR A 230 -16.03 -15.67 8.64
N HIS A 231 -16.26 -14.83 9.65
CA HIS A 231 -17.36 -15.04 10.58
C HIS A 231 -18.72 -14.94 9.89
N ARG A 232 -18.86 -14.08 8.88
CA ARG A 232 -20.12 -13.92 8.14
C ARG A 232 -20.28 -14.91 6.98
N PHE A 233 -19.17 -15.31 6.36
CA PHE A 233 -19.14 -16.24 5.23
C PHE A 233 -19.28 -17.71 5.66
N LYS A 234 -18.66 -18.09 6.79
CA LYS A 234 -18.65 -19.47 7.30
C LYS A 234 -19.76 -19.69 8.32
N THR A 235 -21.00 -19.42 7.90
CA THR A 235 -22.22 -19.63 8.67
C THR A 235 -23.10 -20.69 8.00
N GLY A 236 -23.98 -21.32 8.77
CA GLY A 236 -24.87 -22.36 8.25
C GLY A 236 -24.12 -23.62 7.78
N PRO A 237 -24.37 -24.13 6.56
CA PRO A 237 -23.77 -25.37 6.06
C PRO A 237 -22.29 -25.23 5.68
N VAL A 238 -21.75 -24.01 5.61
CA VAL A 238 -20.36 -23.76 5.21
C VAL A 238 -19.41 -24.01 6.37
N GLY A 239 -18.61 -25.07 6.25
CA GLY A 239 -17.67 -25.52 7.27
C GLY A 239 -16.43 -24.62 7.47
N LYS A 240 -15.60 -25.02 8.44
CA LYS A 240 -14.30 -24.40 8.72
C LYS A 240 -13.25 -24.95 7.74
N GLY A 241 -13.12 -24.37 6.56
CA GLY A 241 -12.11 -24.77 5.56
C GLY A 241 -11.58 -23.60 4.69
N PRO A 242 -10.62 -23.84 3.79
CA PRO A 242 -10.32 -22.92 2.69
C PRO A 242 -11.55 -22.75 1.78
N GLY A 243 -11.53 -21.74 0.89
CA GLY A 243 -12.65 -21.48 -0.05
C GLY A 243 -13.40 -20.17 0.17
N CYS A 244 -12.79 -19.19 0.84
CA CYS A 244 -13.37 -17.85 0.99
C CYS A 244 -12.66 -16.86 0.05
N GLY A 245 -13.12 -16.77 -1.19
CA GLY A 245 -12.51 -15.93 -2.23
C GLY A 245 -12.82 -14.42 -2.17
N PHE A 246 -13.15 -13.86 -1.01
CA PHE A 246 -13.61 -12.46 -0.91
C PHE A 246 -12.44 -11.47 -0.67
N TRP A 247 -11.61 -11.30 -1.70
CA TRP A 247 -10.31 -10.61 -1.65
C TRP A 247 -10.35 -9.07 -1.74
N ALA A 248 -11.45 -8.50 -2.24
CA ALA A 248 -11.55 -7.07 -2.53
C ALA A 248 -11.22 -6.15 -1.33
N PRO A 249 -11.68 -6.41 -0.08
CA PRO A 249 -11.33 -5.55 1.05
C PRO A 249 -9.84 -5.55 1.37
N GLY A 250 -9.18 -6.72 1.32
CA GLY A 250 -7.75 -6.85 1.55
C GLY A 250 -6.95 -6.13 0.46
N TRP A 251 -7.31 -6.34 -0.81
CA TRP A 251 -6.71 -5.66 -1.96
C TRP A 251 -6.73 -4.13 -1.82
N ARG A 252 -7.87 -3.54 -1.41
CA ARG A 252 -7.98 -2.10 -1.18
C ARG A 252 -7.02 -1.57 -0.12
N VAL A 253 -6.82 -2.30 0.98
CA VAL A 253 -5.86 -1.92 2.04
C VAL A 253 -4.45 -1.79 1.46
N TRP A 254 -4.06 -2.73 0.59
CA TRP A 254 -2.74 -2.73 -0.05
C TRP A 254 -2.60 -1.65 -1.13
N LEU A 255 -3.66 -1.34 -1.88
CA LEU A 255 -3.63 -0.21 -2.80
C LEU A 255 -3.50 1.15 -2.10
N TYR A 256 -4.21 1.38 -0.99
CA TYR A 256 -4.03 2.60 -0.21
C TYR A 256 -2.66 2.68 0.46
N PHE A 257 -2.06 1.53 0.78
CA PHE A 257 -0.65 1.48 1.18
C PHE A 257 0.27 1.91 0.04
N LEU A 258 0.06 1.40 -1.18
CA LEU A 258 0.86 1.77 -2.35
C LEU A 258 0.74 3.27 -2.65
N ARG A 259 -0.48 3.84 -2.59
CA ARG A 259 -0.71 5.28 -2.72
C ARG A 259 0.18 6.12 -1.78
N GLY A 260 0.35 5.67 -0.54
CA GLY A 260 1.17 6.38 0.45
C GLY A 260 2.66 6.08 0.38
N ILE A 261 3.06 4.93 -0.16
CA ILE A 261 4.47 4.51 -0.21
C ILE A 261 5.20 4.99 -1.47
N VAL A 262 4.48 5.17 -2.59
CA VAL A 262 5.07 5.55 -3.88
C VAL A 262 5.93 6.82 -3.78
N PRO A 263 5.46 7.97 -3.26
CA PRO A 263 6.30 9.17 -3.18
C PRO A 263 7.52 9.00 -2.26
N LEU A 264 7.40 8.16 -1.22
CA LEU A 264 8.51 7.88 -0.32
C LEU A 264 9.59 7.03 -1.01
N LEU A 265 9.15 6.01 -1.77
CA LEU A 265 10.05 5.13 -2.51
C LEU A 265 10.69 5.84 -3.70
N GLU A 266 9.96 6.67 -4.43
CA GLU A 266 10.52 7.51 -5.50
C GLU A 266 11.68 8.36 -4.99
N ARG A 267 11.50 9.05 -3.85
CA ARG A 267 12.58 9.81 -3.22
C ARG A 267 13.74 8.92 -2.78
N TRP A 268 13.45 7.78 -2.15
CA TRP A 268 14.50 6.88 -1.64
C TRP A 268 15.30 6.21 -2.76
N LEU A 269 14.64 5.80 -3.83
CA LEU A 269 15.26 5.20 -5.01
C LEU A 269 15.99 6.28 -5.84
N GLY A 270 15.40 7.46 -6.00
CA GLY A 270 16.07 8.62 -6.62
C GLY A 270 17.39 8.93 -5.93
N ASN A 271 17.38 9.08 -4.60
CA ASN A 271 18.61 9.31 -3.83
C ASN A 271 19.60 8.13 -3.89
N LEU A 272 19.11 6.89 -3.99
CA LEU A 272 19.95 5.71 -4.13
C LEU A 272 20.66 5.70 -5.49
N LEU A 273 19.94 6.01 -6.56
CA LEU A 273 20.45 6.04 -7.94
C LEU A 273 21.38 7.23 -8.14
N ALA A 274 20.99 8.45 -7.73
CA ALA A 274 21.85 9.62 -7.78
C ALA A 274 23.20 9.34 -7.11
N ARG A 275 23.18 8.80 -5.88
CA ARG A 275 24.40 8.42 -5.17
C ARG A 275 25.22 7.32 -5.86
N GLN A 276 24.58 6.45 -6.64
CA GLN A 276 25.25 5.37 -7.35
C GLN A 276 25.91 5.85 -8.64
N PHE A 277 25.34 6.86 -9.31
CA PHE A 277 25.82 7.39 -10.58
C PHE A 277 26.71 8.63 -10.40
N GLU A 278 26.33 9.56 -9.52
CA GLU A 278 27.04 10.81 -9.24
C GLU A 278 28.05 10.67 -8.08
N GLY A 279 27.95 9.58 -7.31
CA GLY A 279 28.79 9.36 -6.14
C GLY A 279 28.26 10.05 -4.88
N ARG A 280 29.07 10.04 -3.81
CA ARG A 280 28.74 10.74 -2.55
C ARG A 280 29.53 12.03 -2.47
N HIS A 281 28.84 13.14 -2.26
CA HIS A 281 29.45 14.42 -1.92
C HIS A 281 30.04 14.36 -0.51
N SER A 282 31.37 14.36 -0.38
CA SER A 282 32.06 14.50 0.90
C SER A 282 32.03 15.98 1.33
N GLY A 283 31.36 16.29 2.44
CA GLY A 283 31.30 17.65 3.00
C GLY A 283 30.13 18.52 2.54
N GLY A 284 29.29 18.06 1.60
CA GLY A 284 28.21 18.89 1.03
C GLY A 284 27.01 19.19 1.94
N ALA A 285 26.94 18.58 3.13
CA ALA A 285 25.90 18.88 4.11
C ALA A 285 26.50 18.94 5.51
N ALA A 286 26.28 20.07 6.20
CA ALA A 286 26.65 20.23 7.59
C ALA A 286 25.97 19.14 8.44
N LYS A 287 26.76 18.45 9.27
CA LYS A 287 26.25 17.39 10.13
C LYS A 287 25.59 18.04 11.35
N THR A 288 24.29 17.82 11.54
CA THR A 288 23.58 18.27 12.73
C THR A 288 24.21 17.65 13.99
N VAL A 289 24.33 18.46 15.05
CA VAL A 289 24.78 17.99 16.37
C VAL A 289 23.67 17.15 16.99
N THR A 290 23.87 15.84 16.95
CA THR A 290 23.01 14.87 17.66
C THR A 290 23.55 14.62 19.06
N LYS A 291 22.76 14.01 19.93
CA LYS A 291 23.12 13.67 21.32
C LYS A 291 24.55 13.14 21.51
N GLN A 292 25.03 12.25 20.63
CA GLN A 292 26.37 11.68 20.70
C GLN A 292 27.51 12.72 20.64
N ARG A 293 27.30 13.87 20.01
CA ARG A 293 28.31 14.91 19.79
C ARG A 293 28.07 16.18 20.58
N ALA A 294 27.08 16.19 21.48
CA ALA A 294 26.70 17.39 22.21
C ALA A 294 27.88 17.94 23.03
N GLU A 295 28.53 17.07 23.82
CA GLU A 295 29.68 17.45 24.66
C GLU A 295 30.90 17.85 23.83
N SER A 296 31.27 17.03 22.84
CA SER A 296 32.42 17.35 21.98
C SER A 296 32.21 18.63 21.16
N HIS A 297 30.97 18.94 20.78
CA HIS A 297 30.67 20.20 20.10
C HIS A 297 30.73 21.38 21.06
N PHE A 298 30.23 21.21 22.29
CA PHE A 298 30.34 22.21 23.34
C PHE A 298 31.81 22.55 23.65
N ASP A 299 32.68 21.55 23.82
CA ASP A 299 34.11 21.79 24.03
C ASP A 299 34.77 22.50 22.84
N LEU A 300 34.34 22.17 21.62
CA LEU A 300 34.86 22.78 20.40
C LEU A 300 34.45 24.25 20.29
N GLU A 301 33.19 24.57 20.60
CA GLU A 301 32.69 25.95 20.65
C GLU A 301 33.31 26.74 21.81
N LEU A 302 33.43 26.14 22.99
CA LEU A 302 34.05 26.78 24.16
C LEU A 302 35.52 27.14 23.88
N ARG A 303 36.29 26.21 23.31
CA ARG A 303 37.68 26.50 22.92
C ARG A 303 37.76 27.60 21.87
N ALA A 304 36.88 27.56 20.85
CA ALA A 304 36.85 28.58 19.83
C ALA A 304 36.52 29.97 20.41
N ALA A 305 35.56 30.05 21.34
CA ALA A 305 35.20 31.29 22.03
C ALA A 305 36.35 31.84 22.87
N VAL A 306 36.99 30.99 23.69
CA VAL A 306 38.13 31.40 24.52
C VAL A 306 39.30 31.87 23.68
N VAL A 307 39.61 31.19 22.57
CA VAL A 307 40.68 31.62 21.65
C VAL A 307 40.34 32.97 21.00
N ALA A 308 39.09 33.19 20.61
CA ALA A 308 38.65 34.47 20.07
C ALA A 308 38.82 35.60 21.09
N ASP A 309 38.37 35.39 22.33
CA ASP A 309 38.51 36.38 23.40
C ASP A 309 39.98 36.71 23.69
N ILE A 310 40.86 35.69 23.72
CA ILE A 310 42.31 35.89 23.93
C ILE A 310 42.92 36.75 22.82
N LEU A 311 42.60 36.46 21.55
CA LEU A 311 43.14 37.21 20.41
C LEU A 311 42.72 38.68 20.43
N ASP A 312 41.49 38.97 20.86
CA ASP A 312 41.00 40.34 20.99
C ASP A 312 41.68 41.11 22.13
N MET A 313 41.98 40.44 23.24
CA MET A 313 42.69 41.02 24.39
C MET A 313 44.19 41.26 24.15
N MET A 314 44.80 40.60 23.16
CA MET A 314 46.22 40.75 22.88
C MET A 314 46.52 42.01 22.05
N PRO A 315 47.58 42.77 22.40
CA PRO A 315 48.01 43.94 21.61
C PRO A 315 48.55 43.52 20.23
N GLU A 316 48.46 44.42 19.25
CA GLU A 316 48.61 44.12 17.82
C GLU A 316 49.96 43.46 17.44
N GLY A 317 51.02 43.66 18.24
CA GLY A 317 52.35 43.07 17.99
C GLY A 317 52.54 41.61 18.44
N VAL A 318 51.59 41.01 19.17
CA VAL A 318 51.75 39.68 19.82
C VAL A 318 50.79 38.62 19.26
N ARG A 319 49.77 39.01 18.48
CA ARG A 319 48.66 38.15 18.01
C ARG A 319 49.05 36.95 17.12
N GLN A 320 50.26 36.92 16.55
CA GLN A 320 50.65 35.91 15.56
C GLN A 320 51.68 34.88 16.05
N LYS A 321 52.13 34.94 17.32
CA LYS A 321 53.33 34.19 17.78
C LYS A 321 53.12 33.08 18.81
N GLN A 322 51.91 32.76 19.23
CA GLN A 322 51.65 31.64 20.17
C GLN A 322 50.42 30.83 19.77
#